data_AF-A0A1I1FVT6-F1
#
_entry.id   AF-A0A1I1FVT6-F1
#
_cell.length_a   1.000
_cell.length_b   1.000
_cell.length_c   1.000
_cell.angle_alpha   90.00
_cell.angle_beta   90.00
_cell.angle_gamma   90.00
#
_symmetry.space_group_name_H-M   'P 1'
#
loop_
_entity.id
_entity.type
_entity.pdbx_description
1 polymer ?
#
loop_
_entity_poly.entity_id
_entity_poly.type
_entity_poly.pdbx_seq_one_letter_code
_entity_poly.pdbx_strand_id
1 'polypeptide(L)' 'MKRHTMGRAPDYTVAALVTAGVNLFCLLLALRLTLGWPAVALTALLLNHLLDRLARRRRG' A
#
# COMPACT_ATOMS: atom_id res chain seq x y z
N MET A 1 -20.78 38.62 -1.93
CA MET A 1 -19.86 37.51 -2.27
C MET A 1 -20.25 36.29 -1.45
N LYS A 2 -20.97 35.31 -2.03
CA LYS A 2 -21.35 34.07 -1.34
C LYS A 2 -20.12 33.14 -1.30
N ARG A 3 -19.50 32.98 -0.13
CA ARG A 3 -18.45 31.97 0.07
C ARG A 3 -19.11 30.59 0.05
N HIS A 4 -18.97 29.86 -1.05
CA HIS A 4 -19.21 28.42 -1.02
C HIS A 4 -18.19 27.83 -0.04
N THR A 5 -18.65 27.36 1.12
CA THR A 5 -17.90 26.46 1.98
C THR A 5 -17.56 25.24 1.14
N MET A 6 -16.33 25.19 0.63
CA MET A 6 -15.77 24.03 -0.03
C MET A 6 -15.96 22.85 0.95
N GLY A 7 -16.87 21.93 0.64
CA GLY A 7 -17.06 20.73 1.43
C GLY A 7 -15.73 20.00 1.57
N ARG A 8 -15.48 19.42 2.75
CA ARG A 8 -14.26 18.66 3.05
C ARG A 8 -13.93 17.76 1.86
N ALA A 9 -12.72 17.89 1.31
CA ALA A 9 -12.27 17.04 0.21
C ALA A 9 -12.50 15.56 0.59
N PRO A 10 -13.06 14.74 -0.31
CA PRO A 10 -13.35 13.34 0.03
C PRO A 10 -12.07 12.63 0.50
N ASP A 11 -12.16 11.89 1.59
CA ASP A 11 -11.04 11.12 2.13
C ASP A 11 -10.77 9.91 1.21
N TYR A 12 -9.90 10.11 0.22
CA TYR A 12 -9.49 9.06 -0.72
C TYR A 12 -8.48 8.06 -0.13
N THR A 13 -8.12 8.22 1.14
CA THR A 13 -7.16 7.34 1.84
C THR A 13 -7.59 5.88 1.76
N VAL A 14 -8.88 5.60 1.95
CA VAL A 14 -9.42 4.23 1.86
C VAL A 14 -9.32 3.70 0.44
N ALA A 15 -9.73 4.48 -0.56
CA ALA A 15 -9.65 4.08 -1.96
C ALA A 15 -8.20 3.80 -2.38
N ALA A 16 -7.27 4.68 -2.01
CA ALA A 16 -5.85 4.50 -2.28
C ALA A 16 -5.29 3.24 -1.61
N LEU A 17 -5.68 2.96 -0.36
CA LEU A 17 -5.25 1.77 0.37
C LEU A 17 -5.81 0.48 -0.26
N VAL A 18 -7.07 0.50 -0.69
CA VAL A 18 -7.69 -0.63 -1.39
C VAL A 18 -6.99 -0.87 -2.73
N THR A 19 -6.77 0.17 -3.54
CA THR A 19 -6.07 0.06 -4.81
C THR A 19 -4.64 -0.44 -4.63
N ALA A 20 -3.92 0.04 -3.61
CA ALA A 20 -2.59 -0.46 -3.27
C ALA A 20 -2.63 -1.95 -2.89
N GLY A 21 -3.60 -2.37 -2.07
CA GLY A 21 -3.79 -3.77 -1.67
C GLY A 21 -4.07 -4.69 -2.86
N VAL A 22 -4.97 -4.29 -3.76
CA VAL A 22 -5.29 -5.06 -4.98
C VAL A 22 -4.07 -5.20 -5.89
N ASN A 23 -3.34 -4.11 -6.14
CA ASN A 23 -2.12 -4.16 -6.96
C ASN A 23 -1.06 -5.07 -6.36
N LEU A 24 -0.83 -4.97 -5.05
CA LEU A 24 0.14 -5.82 -4.36
C LEU A 24 -0.26 -7.30 -4.45
N PHE A 25 -1.54 -7.62 -4.27
CA PHE A 25 -2.03 -8.99 -4.40
C PHE A 25 -1.79 -9.55 -5.80
N CYS A 26 -2.16 -8.81 -6.85
CA CYS A 26 -1.90 -9.21 -8.24
C CYS A 26 -0.40 -9.39 -8.50
N LEU A 27 0.45 -8.52 -7.96
CA LEU A 27 1.89 -8.60 -8.14
C LEU A 27 2.47 -9.85 -7.46
N LEU A 28 2.04 -10.17 -6.23
CA LEU A 28 2.45 -11.39 -5.53
C LEU A 28 1.94 -12.64 -6.25
N LEU A 29 0.73 -12.62 -6.80
CA LEU A 29 0.18 -13.73 -7.58
C LEU A 29 0.99 -13.95 -8.88
N ALA A 30 1.31 -12.87 -9.60
CA ALA A 30 2.14 -12.91 -10.79
C ALA A 30 3.55 -13.43 -10.46
N LEU A 31 4.13 -12.98 -9.35
CA LEU A 31 5.45 -13.41 -8.88
C LEU A 31 5.45 -14.90 -8.50
N ARG A 32 4.35 -15.38 -7.89
CA ARG A 32 4.15 -16.79 -7.61
C ARG A 32 4.09 -17.62 -8.89
N LEU A 33 3.39 -17.14 -9.91
CA LEU A 33 3.23 -17.83 -11.19
C LEU A 33 4.53 -17.91 -11.98
N THR A 34 5.40 -16.91 -11.89
CA THR A 34 6.67 -16.86 -12.64
C THR A 34 7.85 -17.48 -11.91
N LEU A 35 7.95 -17.29 -10.59
CA LEU A 35 9.14 -17.63 -9.79
C LEU A 35 8.84 -18.56 -8.60
N GLY A 36 7.56 -18.87 -8.35
CA GLY A 36 7.13 -19.74 -7.26
C GLY A 36 7.03 -19.05 -5.90
N TRP A 37 6.78 -19.86 -4.87
CA TRP A 37 6.64 -19.41 -3.48
C TRP A 37 7.84 -18.69 -2.85
N PRO A 38 9.12 -19.05 -3.12
CA PRO A 38 10.24 -18.38 -2.44
C PRO A 38 10.33 -16.89 -2.79
N ALA A 39 9.99 -16.50 -4.02
CA ALA A 39 9.97 -15.09 -4.41
C ALA A 39 8.88 -14.30 -3.68
N VAL A 40 7.68 -14.89 -3.53
CA VAL A 40 6.59 -14.30 -2.75
C VAL A 40 7.01 -14.06 -1.30
N ALA A 41 7.68 -15.04 -0.68
CA ALA A 41 8.17 -14.92 0.69
C ALA A 41 9.21 -13.79 0.84
N LEU A 42 10.16 -13.69 -0.09
CA LEU A 42 11.15 -12.61 -0.10
C LEU A 42 10.50 -11.23 -0.26
N THR A 43 9.53 -11.10 -1.17
CA THR A 43 8.80 -9.84 -1.37
C THR A 43 7.99 -9.47 -0.13
N ALA A 44 7.34 -10.43 0.52
CA ALA A 44 6.60 -10.20 1.76
C ALA A 44 7.53 -9.73 2.89
N LEU A 45 8.69 -10.36 3.06
CA LEU A 45 9.70 -9.95 4.04
C LEU A 45 10.23 -8.55 3.77
N LEU A 46 10.54 -8.23 2.52
CA LEU A 46 10.99 -6.90 2.12
C LEU A 46 9.94 -5.83 2.42
N LEU A 47 8.67 -6.12 2.10
CA LEU A 47 7.56 -5.21 2.37
C LEU A 47 7.39 -4.97 3.87
N ASN A 48 7.43 -6.03 4.68
CA ASN A 48 7.34 -5.94 6.13
C ASN A 48 8.50 -5.09 6.70
N HIS A 49 9.72 -5.31 6.22
CA HIS A 49 10.89 -4.55 6.65
C HIS A 49 10.80 -3.06 6.29
N LEU A 50 10.27 -2.74 5.11
CA LEU A 50 10.05 -1.35 4.67
C LEU A 50 8.97 -0.66 5.52
N LEU A 51 7.88 -1.35 5.82
CA LEU A 51 6.82 -0.83 6.71
C LEU A 51 7.36 -0.58 8.11
N ASP A 52 8.12 -1.51 8.68
CA ASP A 52 8.77 -1.35 9.97
C ASP A 52 9.75 -0.17 9.96
N ARG A 53 10.54 0.00 8.89
CA ARG A 53 11.45 1.13 8.73
C ARG A 53 10.68 2.46 8.65
N LEU A 54 9.56 2.49 7.95
CA LEU A 54 8.70 3.66 7.86
C LEU A 54 8.06 3.99 9.21
N ALA A 55 7.61 2.97 9.94
CA ALA A 55 7.05 3.11 11.29
C ALA A 55 8.09 3.65 12.27
N ARG A 56 9.33 3.16 12.23
CA ARG A 56 10.45 3.70 13.00
C ARG A 56 10.72 5.17 12.67
N ARG A 57 10.71 5.54 11.38
CA ARG A 57 10.87 6.94 10.95
C ARG A 57 9.73 7.87 11.34
N ARG A 58 8.52 7.34 11.59
CA ARG A 58 7.40 8.13 12.12
C ARG A 58 7.46 8.31 13.64
N ARG A 59 8.23 7.46 14.34
CA ARG A 59 8.34 7.47 15.81
C ARG A 59 9.56 8.23 16.35
N GLY A 60 10.58 8.46 15.52
CA GLY A 60 11.73 9.31 15.84
C GLY A 60 11.54 10.70 15.27
#